data_AF-A0A4S8MAQ4-F1
#
_entry.id   AF-A0A4S8MAQ4-F1
#
_cell.length_a   1.000
_cell.length_b   1.000
_cell.length_c   1.000
_cell.angle_alpha   90.00
_cell.angle_beta   90.00
_cell.angle_gamma   90.00
#
_symmetry.space_group_name_H-M   'P 1'
#
loop_
_entity.id
_entity.type
_entity.pdbx_description
1 polymer ?
#
loop_
_entity_poly.entity_id
_entity_poly.type
_entity_poly.pdbx_seq_one_letter_code
_entity_poly.pdbx_strand_id
1 'polypeptide(L)'
;KPSSQACVLLAYLSVDKIGKAGLSQTQLKTRNYQLFHESMKVILEPLKKAEKEGILMTSGDGLVRRVYPVLAAYVADYPEQCLVTCSKYGTCPQCQCPAE
;
A
#
# COMPACT_ATOMS: atom_id res chain seq x y z
N LYS A 1 -16.05 -16.94 -19.82
CA LYS A 1 -14.59 -16.71 -19.80
C LYS A 1 -14.28 -15.87 -18.57
N PRO A 2 -13.52 -16.37 -17.58
CA PRO A 2 -12.97 -15.47 -16.57
C PRO A 2 -12.10 -14.46 -17.33
N SER A 3 -12.40 -13.18 -17.20
CA SER A 3 -11.72 -12.11 -17.93
C SER A 3 -10.23 -12.09 -17.57
N SER A 4 -9.37 -11.89 -18.57
CA SER A 4 -7.90 -11.88 -18.50
C SER A 4 -7.29 -10.73 -17.70
N GLN A 5 -7.93 -10.26 -16.63
CA GLN A 5 -7.49 -9.13 -15.80
C GLN A 5 -7.54 -9.51 -14.31
N ALA A 6 -6.61 -10.37 -13.89
CA ALA A 6 -6.44 -10.73 -12.48
C ALA A 6 -5.97 -9.53 -11.62
N CYS A 7 -5.47 -8.47 -12.25
CA CYS A 7 -4.97 -7.28 -11.60
C CYS A 7 -5.49 -6.01 -12.31
N VAL A 8 -5.83 -5.01 -11.52
CA VAL A 8 -6.21 -3.66 -12.00
C VAL A 8 -5.25 -2.66 -11.35
N LEU A 9 -4.72 -1.72 -12.13
CA LEU A 9 -3.90 -0.64 -11.61
C LEU A 9 -4.76 0.30 -10.76
N LEU A 10 -4.42 0.46 -9.48
CA LEU A 10 -5.13 1.36 -8.58
C LEU A 10 -4.60 2.80 -8.65
N ALA A 11 -3.27 2.97 -8.60
CA ALA A 11 -2.63 4.28 -8.60
C ALA A 11 -1.12 4.18 -8.86
N TYR A 12 -0.51 5.33 -9.16
CA TYR A 12 0.94 5.52 -9.13
C TYR A 12 1.36 6.20 -7.82
N LEU A 13 2.50 5.81 -7.26
CA LEU A 13 3.04 6.42 -6.05
C LEU A 13 3.73 7.74 -6.35
N SER A 14 3.56 8.70 -5.43
CA SER A 14 4.25 9.99 -5.51
C SER A 14 5.75 9.79 -5.31
N VAL A 15 6.55 10.49 -6.10
CA VAL A 15 8.01 10.50 -5.99
C VAL A 15 8.50 11.93 -5.79
N ASP A 16 9.39 12.14 -4.83
CA ASP A 16 9.99 13.47 -4.64
C ASP A 16 11.01 13.73 -5.74
N LYS A 17 10.65 14.62 -6.67
CA LYS A 17 11.55 15.10 -7.73
C LYS A 17 12.27 16.40 -7.33
N ILE A 18 11.91 17.01 -6.21
CA ILE A 18 12.45 18.30 -5.79
C ILE A 18 13.85 18.05 -5.21
N GLY A 19 14.83 18.72 -5.82
CA GLY A 19 16.23 18.35 -5.77
C GLY A 19 16.83 18.20 -4.38
N LYS A 20 17.92 17.40 -4.32
CA LYS A 20 18.79 17.12 -3.17
C LYS A 20 19.42 18.36 -2.49
N ALA A 21 18.97 19.57 -2.82
CA ALA A 21 19.55 20.83 -2.38
C ALA A 21 19.34 21.00 -0.86
N GLY A 22 20.41 20.74 -0.10
CA GLY A 22 20.46 21.02 1.34
C GLY A 22 20.00 19.89 2.27
N LEU A 23 19.57 18.73 1.74
CA LEU A 23 19.17 17.59 2.56
C LEU A 23 20.26 16.50 2.59
N SER A 24 20.55 15.99 3.77
CA SER A 24 21.36 14.78 3.92
C SER A 24 20.66 13.55 3.32
N GLN A 25 21.42 12.50 3.01
CA GLN A 25 20.87 11.26 2.48
C GLN A 25 19.82 10.63 3.41
N THR A 26 20.05 10.71 4.72
CA THR A 26 19.10 10.22 5.73
C THR A 26 17.78 11.00 5.67
N GLN A 27 17.83 12.33 5.57
CA GLN A 27 16.63 13.16 5.49
C GLN A 27 15.84 12.90 4.20
N LEU A 28 16.51 12.74 3.07
CA LEU A 28 15.88 12.38 1.80
C LEU A 28 15.16 11.03 1.91
N LYS A 29 15.81 10.03 2.51
CA LYS A 29 15.22 8.70 2.72
C LYS A 29 13.97 8.77 3.60
N THR A 30 14.04 9.47 4.73
CA THR A 30 12.90 9.67 5.64
C THR A 30 11.74 10.39 4.94
N ARG A 31 12.04 11.42 4.15
CA ARG A 31 11.01 12.16 3.41
C ARG A 31 10.32 11.27 2.35
N ASN A 32 11.08 10.45 1.64
CA ASN A 32 10.52 9.48 0.70
C ASN A 32 9.62 8.46 1.41
N TYR A 33 9.99 8.01 2.61
CA TYR A 33 9.14 7.12 3.40
C TYR A 33 7.83 7.79 3.82
N GLN A 34 7.89 9.03 4.29
CA GLN A 34 6.69 9.81 4.61
C GLN A 34 5.79 10.00 3.39
N LEU A 35 6.37 10.34 2.23
CA LEU A 35 5.64 10.52 0.98
C LEU A 35 4.96 9.22 0.52
N PHE A 36 5.63 8.08 0.69
CA PHE A 36 5.07 6.76 0.43
C PHE A 36 3.84 6.50 1.29
N HIS A 37 3.94 6.67 2.62
CA HIS A 37 2.84 6.39 3.53
C HIS A 37 1.65 7.35 3.34
N GLU A 38 1.91 8.64 3.08
CA GLU A 38 0.83 9.59 2.75
C GLU A 38 0.17 9.25 1.41
N SER A 39 0.94 8.85 0.40
CA SER A 39 0.37 8.39 -0.88
C SER A 39 -0.52 7.16 -0.67
N MET A 40 -0.05 6.15 0.06
CA MET A 40 -0.83 4.94 0.37
C MET A 40 -2.10 5.26 1.14
N LYS A 41 -2.05 6.20 2.08
CA LYS A 41 -3.22 6.66 2.84
C LYS A 41 -4.28 7.26 1.90
N VAL A 42 -3.89 8.14 0.98
CA VAL A 42 -4.80 8.76 0.01
C VAL A 42 -5.39 7.70 -0.94
N ILE A 43 -4.55 6.81 -1.47
CA ILE A 43 -4.97 5.78 -2.43
C ILE A 43 -5.99 4.82 -1.79
N LEU A 44 -5.77 4.43 -0.53
CA LEU A 44 -6.61 3.44 0.16
C LEU A 44 -7.80 4.06 0.90
N GLU A 45 -7.95 5.38 0.95
CA GLU A 45 -9.05 6.04 1.67
C GLU A 45 -10.44 5.61 1.16
N PRO A 46 -10.70 5.50 -0.17
CA PRO A 46 -11.98 4.99 -0.66
C PRO A 46 -12.23 3.54 -0.25
N LEU A 47 -11.17 2.72 -0.18
CA LEU A 47 -11.27 1.33 0.25
C LEU A 47 -11.65 1.24 1.73
N LYS A 48 -11.05 2.06 2.61
CA LYS A 48 -11.42 2.11 4.04
C LYS A 48 -12.87 2.51 4.26
N LYS A 49 -13.40 3.42 3.43
CA LYS A 49 -14.81 3.79 3.48
C LYS A 49 -15.70 2.62 3.04
N ALA A 50 -15.36 1.98 1.93
CA ALA A 50 -16.07 0.83 1.41
C ALA A 50 -16.03 -0.38 2.37
N GLU A 51 -14.91 -0.59 3.07
CA GLU A 51 -14.74 -1.59 4.11
C GLU A 51 -15.73 -1.40 5.27
N LYS A 52 -16.00 -0.15 5.68
CA LYS A 52 -16.87 0.15 6.83
C LYS A 52 -18.34 0.24 6.46
N GLU A 53 -18.65 0.91 5.37
CA GLU A 53 -20.03 1.22 4.97
C GLU A 53 -20.61 0.16 4.03
N GLY A 54 -19.75 -0.56 3.32
CA GLY A 54 -20.12 -1.47 2.25
C GLY A 54 -20.46 -0.74 0.96
N ILE A 55 -20.28 -1.42 -0.17
CA ILE A 55 -20.63 -0.92 -1.50
C ILE A 55 -21.45 -1.95 -2.27
N LEU A 56 -22.35 -1.49 -3.14
CA LEU A 56 -23.10 -2.38 -4.02
C LEU A 56 -22.21 -2.80 -5.19
N MET A 57 -22.03 -4.11 -5.37
CA MET A 57 -21.25 -4.69 -6.47
C MET A 57 -22.04 -5.80 -7.14
N THR A 58 -21.90 -5.89 -8.47
CA THR A 58 -22.46 -6.99 -9.25
C THR A 58 -21.51 -8.17 -9.15
N SER A 59 -22.02 -9.31 -8.70
CA SER A 59 -21.28 -10.56 -8.58
C SER A 59 -21.20 -11.31 -9.91
N GLY A 60 -20.38 -12.35 -9.98
CA GLY A 60 -20.22 -13.17 -11.19
C GLY A 60 -21.49 -13.91 -11.64
N ASP A 61 -22.48 -14.04 -10.76
CA ASP A 61 -23.83 -14.58 -11.03
C ASP A 61 -24.85 -13.50 -11.47
N GLY A 62 -24.40 -12.25 -11.66
CA GLY A 62 -25.24 -11.13 -12.11
C GLY A 62 -26.10 -10.48 -11.02
N LEU A 63 -26.06 -10.99 -9.78
CA LEU A 63 -26.80 -10.41 -8.66
C LEU A 63 -26.00 -9.28 -8.00
N VAL A 64 -26.71 -8.23 -7.58
CA VAL A 64 -26.13 -7.10 -6.84
C VAL A 64 -26.11 -7.43 -5.35
N ARG A 65 -24.94 -7.35 -4.73
CA ARG A 65 -24.74 -7.59 -3.30
C ARG A 65 -24.02 -6.41 -2.66
N ARG A 66 -24.32 -6.15 -1.39
CA ARG A 66 -23.51 -5.25 -0.56
C ARG A 66 -22.26 -6.00 -0.09
N VAL A 67 -21.11 -5.53 -0.52
CA VAL A 67 -19.78 -6.11 -0.26
C VAL A 67 -18.96 -5.14 0.55
N TYR A 68 -18.15 -5.66 1.47
CA TYR A 68 -17.24 -4.90 2.33
C TYR A 68 -15.81 -5.25 1.94
N PRO A 69 -15.25 -4.64 0.88
CA PRO A 69 -13.92 -4.98 0.40
C PRO A 69 -12.86 -4.57 1.42
N VAL A 70 -11.91 -5.46 1.68
CA VAL A 70 -10.80 -5.24 2.60
C VAL A 70 -9.47 -5.42 1.87
N LEU A 71 -8.43 -4.68 2.30
CA LEU A 71 -7.07 -4.95 1.86
C LEU A 71 -6.57 -6.25 2.50
N ALA A 72 -6.65 -7.36 1.77
CA ALA A 72 -6.31 -8.68 2.31
C ALA A 72 -4.80 -8.95 2.38
N ALA A 73 -4.03 -8.50 1.37
CA ALA A 73 -2.59 -8.73 1.30
C ALA A 73 -1.88 -7.61 0.53
N TYR A 74 -0.63 -7.34 0.93
CA TYR A 74 0.29 -6.48 0.21
C TYR A 74 1.53 -7.30 -0.14
N VAL A 75 1.70 -7.62 -1.43
CA VAL A 75 2.83 -8.43 -1.92
C VAL A 75 3.94 -7.48 -2.36
N ALA A 76 5.09 -7.57 -1.69
CA ALA A 76 6.25 -6.71 -1.94
C ALA A 76 7.55 -7.50 -1.74
N ASP A 77 8.65 -6.98 -2.27
CA ASP A 77 9.97 -7.51 -1.95
C ASP A 77 10.38 -7.17 -0.50
N TYR A 78 11.55 -7.66 -0.05
CA TYR A 78 11.99 -7.45 1.33
C TYR A 78 12.19 -5.95 1.70
N PRO A 79 12.96 -5.15 0.92
CA PRO A 79 13.05 -3.70 1.14
C PRO A 79 11.69 -2.99 1.28
N GLU A 80 10.72 -3.32 0.44
CA GLU A 80 9.39 -2.71 0.40
C GLU A 80 8.51 -3.21 1.55
N GLN A 81 8.63 -4.46 1.95
CA GLN A 81 8.00 -4.97 3.16
C GLN A 81 8.48 -4.18 4.38
N CYS A 82 9.80 -3.99 4.54
CA CYS A 82 10.34 -3.17 5.62
C CYS A 82 9.79 -1.74 5.60
N LEU A 83 9.64 -1.14 4.42
CA LEU A 83 9.04 0.19 4.26
C LEU A 83 7.58 0.19 4.74
N VAL A 84 6.76 -0.73 4.25
CA VAL A 84 5.32 -0.79 4.55
C VAL A 84 5.06 -1.06 6.03
N THR A 85 5.85 -1.93 6.66
CA THR A 85 5.68 -2.31 8.07
C THR A 85 6.44 -1.39 9.03
N CYS A 86 7.04 -0.30 8.55
CA CYS A 86 7.89 0.59 9.34
C CYS A 86 9.01 -0.17 10.09
N SER A 87 9.51 -1.27 9.51
CA SER A 87 10.55 -2.11 10.11
C SER A 87 11.94 -1.65 9.69
N LYS A 88 12.92 -1.85 10.57
CA LYS A 88 14.32 -1.53 10.27
C LYS A 88 14.84 -2.51 9.21
N TYR A 89 15.63 -2.01 8.27
CA TYR A 89 16.30 -2.89 7.32
C TYR A 89 17.22 -3.88 8.06
N GLY A 90 17.21 -5.14 7.66
CA GLY A 90 17.92 -6.23 8.35
C GLY A 90 17.10 -6.91 9.46
N THR A 91 15.89 -6.43 9.77
CA THR A 91 14.97 -7.13 10.68
C THR A 91 13.86 -7.85 9.92
N CYS A 92 13.30 -8.88 10.52
CA CYS A 92 12.13 -9.60 10.03
C CYS A 92 10.87 -8.74 10.19
N PRO A 93 10.18 -8.32 9.11
CA PRO A 93 8.95 -7.50 9.23
C PRO A 93 7.74 -8.28 9.75
N GLN A 94 7.84 -9.62 9.80
CA GLN A 94 6.76 -10.52 10.20
C GLN A 94 6.92 -11.07 11.64
N CYS A 95 8.13 -11.05 12.18
CA CYS A 95 8.45 -11.73 13.43
C CYS A 95 9.19 -10.82 14.41
N GLN A 96 9.07 -11.09 15.71
CA GLN A 96 9.67 -10.28 16.78
C GLN A 96 11.12 -10.69 17.10
N CYS A 97 11.83 -11.30 16.14
CA CYS A 97 13.21 -11.70 16.35
C CYS A 97 14.09 -10.45 16.53
N PRO A 98 15.01 -10.44 17.51
CA PRO A 98 15.99 -9.36 17.64
C PRO A 98 16.81 -9.20 16.35
N ALA A 99 17.22 -7.97 16.07
CA ALA A 99 18.25 -7.74 15.05
C ALA A 99 19.58 -8.31 15.56
N GLU A 100 20.26 -9.11 14.74
CA GLU A 100 21.66 -9.47 14.98
C GLU A 100 22.58 -8.24 14.83
#